data_AF-A0A9E6JXP9-F1
#
_entry.id   AF-A0A9E6JXP9-F1
#
_cell.length_a   1.000
_cell.length_b   1.000
_cell.length_c   1.000
_cell.angle_alpha   90.00
_cell.angle_beta   90.00
_cell.angle_gamma   90.00
#
_symmetry.space_group_name_H-M   'P 1'
#
loop_
_entity.id
_entity.type
_entity.pdbx_description
1 polymer ?
#
loop_
_entity_poly.entity_id
_entity_poly.type
_entity_poly.pdbx_seq_one_letter_code
_entity_poly.pdbx_strand_id
1 'polypeptide(L)'
;MNSTQESKLSMYLAVKEYLTANAAILTPLPNYSGFFTSFQNSVTAIQTYSEQQQFDKTGIAVNKRQLKQTLITLMGDTSRRITAYATFANNQVLLKEIKVSESRLKKLADTALRDAAQGIYDRAQTNLTALATYGITAATQTAFQTAITAFVTAIPKPRLGINDKKQSTLQVAANFKTADTALDNIDTTVDMIKLTQANFYSG
;
A
#
# COMPACT_ATOMS: atom_id res chain seq x y z
N MET A 1 -3.83 -14.95 8.99
CA MET A 1 -4.15 -16.39 8.82
C MET A 1 -5.26 -16.78 9.77
N ASN A 2 -5.90 -17.94 9.55
CA ASN A 2 -6.80 -18.54 10.55
C ASN A 2 -6.02 -19.55 11.42
N SER A 3 -6.63 -20.05 12.50
CA SER A 3 -5.98 -20.98 13.43
C SER A 3 -5.46 -22.25 12.77
N THR A 4 -6.20 -22.81 11.79
CA THR A 4 -5.75 -23.98 11.04
C THR A 4 -4.50 -23.71 10.21
N GLN A 5 -4.44 -22.57 9.53
CA GLN A 5 -3.27 -22.15 8.75
C GLN A 5 -2.05 -21.89 9.65
N GLU A 6 -2.26 -21.29 10.82
CA GLU A 6 -1.19 -21.08 11.82
C GLU A 6 -0.60 -22.42 12.28
N SER A 7 -1.44 -23.38 12.69
CA SER A 7 -0.97 -24.72 13.08
C SER A 7 -0.26 -25.44 11.94
N LYS A 8 -0.74 -25.28 10.70
CA LYS A 8 -0.13 -25.87 9.51
C LYS A 8 1.24 -25.25 9.19
N LEU A 9 1.39 -23.94 9.35
CA LEU A 9 2.70 -23.29 9.21
C LEU A 9 3.67 -23.78 10.29
N SER A 10 3.22 -23.95 11.54
CA SER A 10 4.05 -24.54 12.59
C SER A 10 4.53 -25.95 12.23
N MET A 11 3.64 -26.78 11.67
CA MET A 11 3.99 -28.11 11.16
C MET A 11 5.04 -28.01 10.04
N TYR A 12 4.84 -27.13 9.05
CA TYR A 12 5.81 -26.95 7.96
C TYR A 12 7.20 -26.54 8.44
N LEU A 13 7.27 -25.68 9.46
CA LEU A 13 8.55 -25.28 10.04
C LEU A 13 9.26 -26.47 10.68
N ALA A 14 8.54 -27.30 11.44
CA ALA A 14 9.12 -28.53 12.01
C ALA A 14 9.60 -29.51 10.93
N VAL A 15 8.79 -29.75 9.89
CA VAL A 15 9.16 -30.61 8.76
C VAL A 15 10.38 -30.06 8.03
N LYS A 16 10.44 -28.75 7.79
CA LYS A 16 11.59 -28.10 7.15
C LYS A 16 12.88 -28.34 7.95
N GLU A 17 12.85 -28.16 9.26
CA GLU A 17 14.01 -28.39 10.12
C GLU A 17 14.42 -29.87 10.12
N TYR A 18 13.46 -30.79 10.21
CA TYR A 18 13.72 -32.23 10.16
C TYR A 18 14.38 -32.67 8.85
N LEU A 19 13.84 -32.23 7.71
CA LEU A 19 14.38 -32.52 6.38
C LEU A 19 15.77 -31.88 6.18
N THR A 20 16.00 -30.70 6.75
CA THR A 20 17.31 -30.03 6.71
C THR A 20 18.35 -30.82 7.50
N ALA A 21 18.00 -31.27 8.71
CA ALA A 21 18.89 -32.06 9.57
C ALA A 21 19.30 -33.40 8.93
N ASN A 22 18.47 -33.96 8.05
CA ASN A 22 18.68 -35.25 7.39
C ASN A 22 19.13 -35.14 5.93
N ALA A 23 19.70 -34.00 5.51
CA ALA A 23 20.05 -33.73 4.12
C ALA A 23 20.99 -34.79 3.49
N ALA A 24 21.88 -35.41 4.27
CA ALA A 24 22.78 -36.46 3.77
C ALA A 24 22.03 -37.72 3.27
N ILE A 25 20.88 -38.05 3.86
CA ILE A 25 20.04 -39.17 3.46
C ILE A 25 19.16 -38.79 2.26
N LEU A 26 18.71 -37.54 2.21
CA LEU A 26 17.64 -37.09 1.32
C LEU A 26 18.14 -36.51 -0.01
N THR A 27 19.26 -35.80 -0.01
CA THR A 27 19.81 -35.18 -1.23
C THR A 27 20.16 -36.15 -2.37
N PRO A 28 20.53 -37.43 -2.12
CA PRO A 28 20.73 -38.40 -3.19
C PRO A 28 19.42 -38.88 -3.84
N LEU A 29 18.26 -38.62 -3.23
CA LEU A 29 16.99 -39.14 -3.74
C LEU A 29 16.58 -38.41 -5.04
N PRO A 30 16.00 -39.13 -6.01
CA PRO A 30 15.54 -38.54 -7.26
C PRO A 30 14.62 -37.34 -7.05
N ASN A 31 14.93 -36.20 -7.69
CA ASN A 31 14.15 -34.96 -7.68
C ASN A 31 13.90 -34.29 -6.31
N TYR A 32 14.38 -34.88 -5.20
CA TYR A 32 14.13 -34.38 -3.84
C TYR A 32 14.54 -32.92 -3.67
N SER A 33 15.74 -32.54 -4.12
CA SER A 33 16.24 -31.17 -3.96
C SER A 33 15.31 -30.13 -4.61
N GLY A 34 14.71 -30.44 -5.76
CA GLY A 34 13.75 -29.55 -6.43
C GLY A 34 12.47 -29.36 -5.62
N PHE A 35 11.89 -30.46 -5.13
CA PHE A 35 10.70 -30.42 -4.28
C PHE A 35 10.97 -29.69 -2.95
N PHE A 36 12.12 -29.96 -2.32
CA PHE A 36 12.51 -29.32 -1.07
C PHE A 36 12.77 -27.82 -1.24
N THR A 37 13.36 -27.37 -2.34
CA THR A 37 13.46 -25.93 -2.67
C THR A 37 12.07 -25.30 -2.85
N SER A 38 11.15 -25.96 -3.56
CA SER A 38 9.78 -25.46 -3.71
C SER A 38 9.08 -25.30 -2.36
N PHE A 39 9.19 -26.32 -1.50
CA PHE A 39 8.62 -26.30 -0.16
C PHE A 39 9.17 -25.12 0.68
N GLN A 40 10.51 -24.97 0.73
CA GLN A 40 11.15 -23.88 1.48
C GLN A 40 10.71 -22.50 1.00
N ASN A 41 10.69 -22.29 -0.32
CA ASN A 41 10.26 -21.03 -0.92
C ASN A 41 8.81 -20.71 -0.57
N SER A 42 7.92 -21.70 -0.61
CA SER A 42 6.52 -21.52 -0.22
C SER A 42 6.37 -21.21 1.27
N VAL A 43 7.13 -21.86 2.16
CA VAL A 43 7.11 -21.55 3.61
C VAL A 43 7.56 -20.11 3.87
N THR A 44 8.66 -19.67 3.25
CA THR A 44 9.13 -18.27 3.37
C THR A 44 8.12 -17.27 2.81
N ALA A 45 7.50 -17.59 1.67
CA ALA A 45 6.46 -16.75 1.09
C ALA A 45 5.21 -16.66 1.99
N ILE A 46 4.78 -17.77 2.61
CA ILE A 46 3.68 -17.76 3.59
C ILE A 46 3.99 -16.76 4.72
N GLN A 47 5.18 -16.84 5.33
CA GLN A 47 5.58 -15.96 6.44
C GLN A 47 5.56 -14.48 6.01
N THR A 48 6.13 -14.18 4.84
CA THR A 48 6.17 -12.80 4.32
C THR A 48 4.77 -12.26 4.02
N TYR A 49 3.93 -13.02 3.34
CA TYR A 49 2.58 -12.56 2.99
C TYR A 49 1.63 -12.56 4.19
N SER A 50 1.83 -13.42 5.20
CA SER A 50 1.06 -13.39 6.44
C SER A 50 1.35 -12.13 7.25
N GLU A 51 2.61 -11.71 7.33
CA GLU A 51 3.01 -10.46 7.96
C GLU A 51 2.33 -9.26 7.26
N GLN A 52 2.40 -9.19 5.93
CA GLN A 52 1.74 -8.13 5.16
C GLN A 52 0.22 -8.11 5.32
N GLN A 53 -0.40 -9.28 5.49
CA GLN A 53 -1.85 -9.41 5.71
C GLN A 53 -2.26 -8.87 7.10
N GLN A 54 -1.40 -9.01 8.11
CA GLN A 54 -1.72 -8.76 9.51
C GLN A 54 -2.01 -7.29 9.81
N PHE A 55 -1.27 -6.38 9.18
CA PHE A 55 -1.36 -4.96 9.51
C PHE A 55 -2.67 -4.31 9.07
N ASP A 56 -3.15 -3.39 9.90
CA ASP A 56 -4.26 -2.52 9.55
C ASP A 56 -3.78 -1.39 8.61
N LYS A 57 -4.54 -1.18 7.54
CA LYS A 57 -4.29 -0.16 6.51
C LYS A 57 -5.24 1.02 6.60
N THR A 58 -6.14 1.08 7.58
CA THR A 58 -7.07 2.20 7.81
C THR A 58 -6.35 3.53 7.98
N GLY A 59 -5.14 3.53 8.56
CA GLY A 59 -4.28 4.71 8.70
C GLY A 59 -3.97 5.42 7.37
N ILE A 60 -3.96 4.69 6.25
CA ILE A 60 -3.79 5.27 4.90
C ILE A 60 -4.96 6.20 4.55
N ALA A 61 -6.19 5.77 4.87
CA ALA A 61 -7.39 6.56 4.61
C ALA A 61 -7.46 7.78 5.54
N VAL A 62 -7.08 7.63 6.81
CA VAL A 62 -6.97 8.73 7.79
C VAL A 62 -5.98 9.78 7.30
N ASN A 63 -4.79 9.37 6.88
CA ASN A 63 -3.78 10.29 6.35
C ASN A 63 -4.29 11.06 5.11
N LYS A 64 -4.93 10.37 4.16
CA LYS A 64 -5.54 11.05 2.99
C LYS A 64 -6.57 12.09 3.42
N ARG A 65 -7.41 11.79 4.41
CA ARG A 65 -8.41 12.74 4.93
C ARG A 65 -7.74 13.95 5.57
N GLN A 66 -6.64 13.77 6.29
CA GLN A 66 -5.88 14.87 6.87
C GLN A 66 -5.28 15.77 5.79
N LEU A 67 -4.63 15.18 4.77
CA LEU A 67 -4.10 15.92 3.62
C LEU A 67 -5.18 16.68 2.86
N LYS A 68 -6.38 16.07 2.69
CA LYS A 68 -7.55 16.73 2.10
C LYS A 68 -7.96 17.96 2.90
N GLN A 69 -8.02 17.85 4.22
CA GLN A 69 -8.42 18.95 5.09
C GLN A 69 -7.39 20.09 5.06
N THR A 70 -6.09 19.78 5.10
CA THR A 70 -5.02 20.76 4.93
C THR A 70 -5.14 21.49 3.59
N LEU A 71 -5.37 20.76 2.50
CA LEU A 71 -5.55 21.35 1.18
C LEU A 71 -6.76 22.29 1.13
N ILE A 72 -7.91 21.87 1.66
CA ILE A 72 -9.13 22.69 1.69
C ILE A 72 -8.91 23.98 2.48
N THR A 73 -8.20 23.93 3.61
CA THR A 73 -7.88 25.12 4.40
C THR A 73 -7.03 26.11 3.59
N LEU A 74 -5.98 25.63 2.91
CA LEU A 74 -5.13 26.47 2.08
C LEU A 74 -5.87 27.05 0.86
N MET A 75 -6.74 26.25 0.22
CA MET A 75 -7.62 26.72 -0.86
C MET A 75 -8.54 27.85 -0.38
N GLY A 76 -9.16 27.68 0.79
CA GLY A 76 -10.06 28.67 1.36
C GLY A 76 -9.37 29.98 1.74
N ASP A 77 -8.16 29.91 2.30
CA ASP A 77 -7.34 31.10 2.59
C ASP A 77 -6.91 31.81 1.29
N THR A 78 -6.33 31.07 0.35
CA THR A 78 -5.86 31.61 -0.94
C THR A 78 -7.02 32.23 -1.74
N SER A 79 -8.17 31.55 -1.81
CA SER A 79 -9.38 32.07 -2.47
C SER A 79 -9.85 33.39 -1.87
N ARG A 80 -9.86 33.53 -0.53
CA ARG A 80 -10.24 34.78 0.15
C ARG A 80 -9.28 35.92 -0.17
N ARG A 81 -7.97 35.66 -0.22
CA ARG A 81 -6.95 36.66 -0.57
C ARG A 81 -7.10 37.14 -2.02
N ILE A 82 -7.26 36.21 -2.96
CA ILE A 82 -7.49 36.56 -4.37
C ILE A 82 -8.83 37.30 -4.54
N THR A 83 -9.87 36.92 -3.79
CA THR A 83 -11.17 37.61 -3.79
C THR A 83 -11.02 39.08 -3.39
N ALA A 84 -10.25 39.37 -2.34
CA ALA A 84 -9.98 40.75 -1.92
C ALA A 84 -9.27 41.55 -3.02
N TYR A 85 -8.20 40.98 -3.59
CA TYR A 85 -7.49 41.59 -4.71
C TYR A 85 -8.40 41.86 -5.93
N ALA A 86 -9.14 40.85 -6.38
CA ALA A 86 -10.02 40.97 -7.53
C ALA A 86 -11.12 42.02 -7.31
N THR A 87 -11.61 42.15 -6.08
CA THR A 87 -12.59 43.17 -5.71
C THR A 87 -11.99 44.58 -5.81
N PHE A 88 -10.81 44.81 -5.22
CA PHE A 88 -10.17 46.13 -5.24
C PHE A 88 -9.63 46.52 -6.63
N ALA A 89 -9.25 45.54 -7.44
CA ALA A 89 -8.85 45.72 -8.82
C ALA A 89 -10.04 45.82 -9.81
N ASN A 90 -11.29 45.73 -9.33
CA ASN A 90 -12.50 45.64 -10.15
C ASN A 90 -12.47 44.52 -11.23
N ASN A 91 -11.72 43.44 -10.98
CA ASN A 91 -11.61 42.30 -11.88
C ASN A 91 -12.73 41.28 -11.62
N GLN A 92 -13.88 41.51 -12.26
CA GLN A 92 -15.08 40.67 -12.08
C GLN A 92 -14.88 39.22 -12.57
N VAL A 93 -14.04 39.00 -13.58
CA VAL A 93 -13.76 37.66 -14.11
C VAL A 93 -13.04 36.83 -13.04
N LEU A 94 -11.90 37.32 -12.54
CA LEU A 94 -11.13 36.63 -11.50
C LEU A 94 -11.94 36.40 -10.23
N LEU A 95 -12.78 37.38 -9.85
CA LEU A 95 -13.66 37.28 -8.70
C LEU A 95 -14.67 36.12 -8.83
N LYS A 96 -15.25 35.93 -10.02
CA LYS A 96 -16.21 34.84 -10.28
C LYS A 96 -15.53 33.48 -10.36
N GLU A 97 -14.31 33.41 -10.88
CA GLU A 97 -13.55 32.17 -10.98
C GLU A 97 -13.08 31.65 -9.61
N ILE A 98 -12.69 32.55 -8.70
CA ILE A 98 -11.98 32.14 -7.49
C ILE A 98 -12.89 31.94 -6.27
N LYS A 99 -14.10 32.48 -6.29
CA LYS A 99 -14.99 32.48 -5.12
C LYS A 99 -15.51 31.07 -4.81
N VAL A 100 -14.90 30.42 -3.83
CA VAL A 100 -15.26 29.08 -3.36
C VAL A 100 -15.52 29.08 -1.86
N SER A 101 -16.47 28.27 -1.40
CA SER A 101 -16.72 28.07 0.02
C SER A 101 -16.12 26.76 0.50
N GLU A 102 -15.59 26.73 1.72
CA GLU A 102 -15.01 25.50 2.29
C GLU A 102 -16.02 24.34 2.35
N SER A 103 -17.29 24.64 2.62
CA SER A 103 -18.37 23.63 2.60
C SER A 103 -18.52 22.97 1.22
N ARG A 104 -18.42 23.76 0.13
CA ARG A 104 -18.41 23.24 -1.24
C ARG A 104 -17.17 22.38 -1.49
N LEU A 105 -15.99 22.86 -1.09
CA LEU A 105 -14.73 22.14 -1.28
C LEU A 105 -14.71 20.78 -0.56
N LYS A 106 -15.26 20.70 0.65
CA LYS A 106 -15.39 19.45 1.43
C LYS A 106 -16.23 18.39 0.70
N LYS A 107 -17.20 18.82 -0.12
CA LYS A 107 -18.10 17.94 -0.88
C LYS A 107 -17.55 17.53 -2.25
N LEU A 108 -16.43 18.11 -2.69
CA LEU A 108 -15.83 17.74 -3.97
C LEU A 108 -15.24 16.31 -3.93
N ALA A 109 -15.43 15.61 -5.04
CA ALA A 109 -14.68 14.40 -5.34
C ALA A 109 -13.18 14.70 -5.37
N ASP A 110 -12.33 13.72 -5.04
CA ASP A 110 -10.89 13.95 -4.87
C ASP A 110 -10.23 14.49 -6.16
N THR A 111 -10.64 14.03 -7.34
CA THR A 111 -10.16 14.56 -8.64
C THR A 111 -10.64 15.99 -8.90
N ALA A 112 -11.90 16.29 -8.62
CA ALA A 112 -12.44 17.64 -8.76
C ALA A 112 -11.82 18.63 -7.77
N LEU A 113 -11.49 18.16 -6.55
CA LEU A 113 -10.79 18.98 -5.55
C LEU A 113 -9.36 19.30 -6.00
N ARG A 114 -8.64 18.31 -6.56
CA ARG A 114 -7.33 18.53 -7.20
C ARG A 114 -7.44 19.62 -8.26
N ASP A 115 -8.37 19.49 -9.19
CA ASP A 115 -8.51 20.43 -10.31
C ASP A 115 -8.86 21.83 -9.83
N ALA A 116 -9.78 21.95 -8.86
CA ALA A 116 -10.09 23.22 -8.24
C ALA A 116 -8.89 23.84 -7.51
N ALA A 117 -8.09 23.03 -6.81
CA ALA A 117 -6.90 23.51 -6.12
C ALA A 117 -5.84 24.04 -7.09
N GLN A 118 -5.57 23.29 -8.16
CA GLN A 118 -4.63 23.70 -9.20
C GLN A 118 -5.12 24.98 -9.90
N GLY A 119 -6.40 25.06 -10.22
CA GLY A 119 -6.99 26.25 -10.83
C GLY A 119 -6.85 27.52 -9.95
N ILE A 120 -6.98 27.39 -8.63
CA ILE A 120 -6.73 28.50 -7.68
C ILE A 120 -5.25 28.86 -7.65
N TYR A 121 -4.36 27.86 -7.58
CA TYR A 121 -2.91 28.06 -7.60
C TYR A 121 -2.46 28.81 -8.87
N ASP A 122 -2.94 28.40 -10.04
CA ASP A 122 -2.53 28.99 -11.33
C ASP A 122 -2.95 30.46 -11.43
N ARG A 123 -4.14 30.79 -10.90
CA ARG A 123 -4.66 32.16 -10.82
C ARG A 123 -3.87 33.02 -9.84
N ALA A 124 -3.48 32.46 -8.69
CA ALA A 124 -2.55 33.11 -7.77
C ALA A 124 -1.20 33.35 -8.44
N GLN A 125 -0.67 32.35 -9.15
CA GLN A 125 0.65 32.41 -9.77
C GLN A 125 0.71 33.47 -10.86
N THR A 126 -0.33 33.56 -11.69
CA THR A 126 -0.45 34.57 -12.75
C THR A 126 -0.47 35.99 -12.20
N ASN A 127 -1.01 36.20 -11.00
CA ASN A 127 -1.15 37.51 -10.37
C ASN A 127 -0.18 37.70 -9.19
N LEU A 128 0.89 36.91 -9.10
CA LEU A 128 1.71 36.77 -7.89
C LEU A 128 2.28 38.11 -7.39
N THR A 129 2.81 38.93 -8.30
CA THR A 129 3.37 40.24 -7.96
C THR A 129 2.33 41.16 -7.33
N ALA A 130 1.11 41.18 -7.86
CA ALA A 130 0.03 42.02 -7.33
C ALA A 130 -0.57 41.46 -6.04
N LEU A 131 -0.55 40.13 -5.87
CA LEU A 131 -1.07 39.44 -4.69
C LEU A 131 -0.12 39.43 -3.49
N ALA A 132 1.14 39.87 -3.67
CA ALA A 132 2.13 39.96 -2.59
C ALA A 132 1.64 40.80 -1.40
N THR A 133 0.97 41.93 -1.67
CA THR A 133 0.38 42.81 -0.63
C THR A 133 -0.81 42.18 0.09
N TYR A 134 -1.44 41.15 -0.50
CA TYR A 134 -2.52 40.36 0.08
C TYR A 134 -2.01 39.11 0.81
N GLY A 135 -0.69 38.96 0.92
CA GLY A 135 -0.03 37.87 1.64
C GLY A 135 0.12 36.58 0.82
N ILE A 136 -0.09 36.62 -0.50
CA ILE A 136 0.31 35.51 -1.38
C ILE A 136 1.70 35.80 -1.90
N THR A 137 2.68 35.02 -1.47
CA THR A 137 4.08 35.13 -1.85
C THR A 137 4.54 33.85 -2.54
N ALA A 138 5.76 33.85 -3.08
CA ALA A 138 6.37 32.63 -3.60
C ALA A 138 6.40 31.50 -2.55
N ALA A 139 6.64 31.83 -1.28
CA ALA A 139 6.65 30.84 -0.20
C ALA A 139 5.26 30.21 0.04
N THR A 140 4.19 31.02 0.05
CA THR A 140 2.83 30.50 0.23
C THR A 140 2.38 29.67 -0.97
N GLN A 141 2.77 30.07 -2.20
CA GLN A 141 2.52 29.30 -3.41
C GLN A 141 3.23 27.93 -3.36
N THR A 142 4.51 27.89 -2.95
CA THR A 142 5.23 26.62 -2.77
C THR A 142 4.56 25.71 -1.74
N ALA A 143 4.11 26.26 -0.61
CA ALA A 143 3.37 25.50 0.39
C ALA A 143 2.05 24.95 -0.16
N PHE A 144 1.32 25.75 -0.95
CA PHE A 144 0.07 25.32 -1.56
C PHE A 144 0.29 24.22 -2.61
N GLN A 145 1.28 24.36 -3.50
CA GLN A 145 1.63 23.34 -4.48
C GLN A 145 2.11 22.03 -3.82
N THR A 146 2.84 22.14 -2.71
CA THR A 146 3.25 20.98 -1.90
C THR A 146 2.03 20.24 -1.36
N ALA A 147 1.04 20.97 -0.82
CA ALA A 147 -0.19 20.37 -0.33
C ALA A 147 -1.03 19.71 -1.44
N ILE A 148 -1.10 20.32 -2.63
CA ILE A 148 -1.73 19.73 -3.82
C ILE A 148 -1.05 18.40 -4.16
N THR A 149 0.28 18.42 -4.30
CA THR A 149 1.07 17.24 -4.69
C THR A 149 0.95 16.11 -3.67
N ALA A 150 1.02 16.43 -2.38
CA ALA A 150 0.85 15.46 -1.30
C ALA A 150 -0.54 14.81 -1.32
N PHE A 151 -1.61 15.61 -1.49
CA PHE A 151 -2.97 15.09 -1.60
C PHE A 151 -3.14 14.20 -2.84
N VAL A 152 -2.68 14.64 -4.01
CA VAL A 152 -2.74 13.87 -5.28
C VAL A 152 -2.05 12.51 -5.13
N THR A 153 -0.85 12.50 -4.55
CA THR A 153 -0.10 11.27 -4.29
C THR A 153 -0.83 10.33 -3.34
N ALA A 154 -1.67 10.87 -2.44
CA ALA A 154 -2.45 10.09 -1.50
C ALA A 154 -3.78 9.54 -2.06
N ILE A 155 -4.30 10.08 -3.17
CA ILE A 155 -5.58 9.65 -3.79
C ILE A 155 -5.65 8.14 -4.02
N PRO A 156 -4.68 7.49 -4.69
CA PRO A 156 -4.78 6.06 -5.01
C PRO A 156 -4.47 5.14 -3.82
N LYS A 157 -3.72 5.63 -2.81
CA LYS A 157 -3.15 4.80 -1.75
C LYS A 157 -4.17 3.94 -0.97
N PRO A 158 -5.36 4.43 -0.60
CA PRO A 158 -6.35 3.58 0.08
C PRO A 158 -6.77 2.35 -0.74
N ARG A 159 -6.97 2.53 -2.06
CA ARG A 159 -7.34 1.43 -2.95
C ARG A 159 -6.19 0.44 -3.13
N LEU A 160 -4.97 0.95 -3.29
CA LEU A 160 -3.77 0.11 -3.35
C LEU A 160 -3.62 -0.70 -2.06
N GLY A 161 -3.76 -0.06 -0.90
CA GLY A 161 -3.68 -0.74 0.40
C GLY A 161 -4.66 -1.92 0.52
N ILE A 162 -5.93 -1.72 0.15
CA ILE A 162 -6.94 -2.79 0.11
C ILE A 162 -6.51 -3.91 -0.83
N ASN A 163 -6.06 -3.56 -2.04
CA ASN A 163 -5.61 -4.53 -3.02
C ASN A 163 -4.41 -5.34 -2.52
N ASP A 164 -3.37 -4.73 -1.94
CA ASP A 164 -2.24 -5.53 -1.48
C ASP A 164 -2.66 -6.45 -0.32
N LYS A 165 -3.52 -6.02 0.60
CA LYS A 165 -4.00 -6.92 1.68
C LYS A 165 -4.78 -8.11 1.12
N LYS A 166 -5.61 -7.87 0.11
CA LYS A 166 -6.31 -8.95 -0.61
C LYS A 166 -5.32 -9.86 -1.33
N GLN A 167 -4.33 -9.31 -2.04
CA GLN A 167 -3.31 -10.09 -2.74
C GLN A 167 -2.48 -10.93 -1.78
N SER A 168 -1.99 -10.36 -0.67
CA SER A 168 -1.27 -11.12 0.37
C SER A 168 -2.13 -12.28 0.90
N THR A 169 -3.44 -12.06 1.10
CA THR A 169 -4.36 -13.14 1.51
C THR A 169 -4.45 -14.28 0.49
N LEU A 170 -4.54 -13.94 -0.81
CA LEU A 170 -4.55 -14.94 -1.89
C LEU A 170 -3.22 -15.67 -2.00
N GLN A 171 -2.10 -14.95 -1.84
CA GLN A 171 -0.76 -15.52 -1.91
C GLN A 171 -0.48 -16.48 -0.75
N VAL A 172 -0.94 -16.17 0.48
CA VAL A 172 -0.87 -17.12 1.61
C VAL A 172 -1.56 -18.42 1.23
N ALA A 173 -2.81 -18.37 0.73
CA ALA A 173 -3.56 -19.56 0.36
C ALA A 173 -2.90 -20.37 -0.78
N ALA A 174 -2.38 -19.68 -1.80
CA ALA A 174 -1.69 -20.32 -2.93
C ALA A 174 -0.39 -21.01 -2.50
N ASN A 175 0.38 -20.40 -1.59
CA ASN A 175 1.62 -20.98 -1.11
C ASN A 175 1.39 -22.16 -0.16
N PHE A 176 0.30 -22.19 0.62
CA PHE A 176 -0.09 -23.42 1.34
C PHE A 176 -0.31 -24.59 0.38
N LYS A 177 -1.07 -24.38 -0.70
CA LYS A 177 -1.29 -25.44 -1.70
C LYS A 177 0.02 -25.91 -2.36
N THR A 178 0.91 -24.96 -2.66
CA THR A 178 2.21 -25.27 -3.27
C THR A 178 3.12 -26.04 -2.30
N ALA A 179 3.12 -25.66 -1.02
CA ALA A 179 3.85 -26.38 0.02
C ALA A 179 3.31 -27.79 0.22
N ASP A 180 1.98 -27.98 0.23
CA ASP A 180 1.35 -29.31 0.30
C ASP A 180 1.79 -30.20 -0.86
N THR A 181 1.69 -29.70 -2.10
CA THR A 181 2.11 -30.47 -3.28
C THR A 181 3.60 -30.81 -3.22
N ALA A 182 4.45 -29.91 -2.72
CA ALA A 182 5.87 -30.19 -2.55
C ALA A 182 6.11 -31.29 -1.49
N LEU A 183 5.38 -31.26 -0.37
CA LEU A 183 5.47 -32.31 0.65
C LEU A 183 4.97 -33.67 0.15
N ASP A 184 3.83 -33.73 -0.56
CA ASP A 184 3.31 -34.98 -1.13
C ASP A 184 4.35 -35.66 -2.05
N ASN A 185 5.09 -34.86 -2.84
CA ASN A 185 6.17 -35.35 -3.69
C ASN A 185 7.40 -35.80 -2.88
N ILE A 186 7.73 -35.10 -1.78
CA ILE A 186 8.80 -35.51 -0.86
C ILE A 186 8.44 -36.83 -0.18
N ASP A 187 7.21 -36.99 0.31
CA ASP A 187 6.73 -38.21 0.95
C ASP A 187 6.81 -39.40 -0.01
N THR A 188 6.38 -39.21 -1.26
CA THR A 188 6.52 -40.21 -2.34
C THR A 188 7.99 -40.60 -2.55
N THR A 189 8.90 -39.63 -2.45
CA THR A 189 10.33 -39.85 -2.65
C THR A 189 10.98 -40.55 -1.46
N VAL A 190 10.55 -40.22 -0.24
CA VAL A 190 11.02 -40.81 1.02
C VAL A 190 10.55 -42.25 1.19
N ASP A 191 9.36 -42.60 0.70
CA ASP A 191 8.84 -43.97 0.80
C ASP A 191 9.77 -45.01 0.12
N MET A 192 10.54 -44.60 -0.89
CA MET A 192 11.55 -45.45 -1.53
C MET A 192 12.65 -45.95 -0.58
N ILE A 193 12.98 -45.17 0.46
CA ILE A 193 14.04 -45.52 1.42
C ILE A 193 13.52 -46.05 2.74
N LYS A 194 12.22 -46.26 2.89
CA LYS A 194 11.57 -46.72 4.11
C LYS A 194 12.23 -47.95 4.74
N LEU A 195 12.58 -48.95 3.92
CA LEU A 195 13.21 -50.18 4.39
C LEU A 195 14.71 -50.01 4.66
N THR A 196 15.39 -49.18 3.85
CA THR A 196 16.84 -48.99 3.93
C THR A 196 17.26 -47.97 4.99
N GLN A 197 16.36 -47.06 5.37
CA GLN A 197 16.59 -45.94 6.29
C GLN A 197 15.47 -45.88 7.35
N ALA A 198 15.19 -47.01 8.00
CA ALA A 198 14.06 -47.16 8.92
C ALA A 198 14.05 -46.13 10.09
N ASN A 199 15.22 -45.85 10.67
CA ASN A 199 15.33 -44.86 11.76
C ASN A 199 14.93 -43.45 11.34
N PHE A 200 15.27 -43.06 10.10
CA PHE A 200 14.85 -41.80 9.52
C PHE A 200 13.34 -41.79 9.21
N TYR A 201 12.80 -42.89 8.68
CA TYR A 201 11.39 -42.97 8.34
C TYR A 201 10.46 -42.94 9.57
N SER A 202 10.93 -43.39 10.74
CA SER A 202 10.14 -43.43 11.98
C SER A 202 10.19 -42.15 12.83
N GLY A 203 11.05 -41.18 12.48
CA GLY A 203 11.21 -39.91 13.20
C GLY A 203 10.32 -38.83 12.64
#